data_AF-U2IFV7-F1
#
_entry.id   AF-U2IFV7-F1
#
_cell.length_a   1.000
_cell.length_b   1.000
_cell.length_c   1.000
_cell.angle_alpha   90.00
_cell.angle_beta   90.00
_cell.angle_gamma   90.00
#
_symmetry.space_group_name_H-M   'P 1'
#
loop_
_entity.id
_entity.type
_entity.pdbx_description
1 polymer ?
#
loop_
_entity_poly.entity_id
_entity_poly.type
_entity_poly.pdbx_seq_one_letter_code
_entity_poly.pdbx_strand_id
1 'polypeptide(L)'
;MELVVQILMLFVALGTALRLTFERGWILPLLFGAVASVFVYLTYPYAIEQTKTGLAGYIAERSLREYAAIFISLDVALVVGYSFSRLTKAHTPRGRVVSLVLRLYPGVLLFPVLFYLQSTLIFALPGVDFGVVSLLLSLGTLVLVLGLVYLLRFLLPEEELRLEVLFLVELFIFILGIIASVDETIRTAPEQSPIQWRGLALTTVVALICFVVGYFAPRIHRTLRSK
;
A
#
# COMPACT_ATOMS: atom_id res chain seq x y z
N MET A 1 16.72 11.59 -0.11
CA MET A 1 15.30 11.28 0.20
C MET A 1 14.38 11.06 -1.02
N GLU A 2 14.25 11.97 -1.99
CA GLU A 2 13.23 11.86 -3.06
C GLU A 2 13.29 10.56 -3.89
N LEU A 3 14.49 10.11 -4.24
CA LEU A 3 14.71 8.87 -5.01
C LEU A 3 14.20 7.62 -4.25
N VAL A 4 14.36 7.58 -2.92
CA VAL A 4 13.86 6.47 -2.09
C VAL A 4 12.33 6.42 -2.13
N VAL A 5 11.68 7.57 -2.08
CA VAL A 5 10.22 7.67 -2.14
C VAL A 5 9.71 7.28 -3.52
N GLN A 6 10.38 7.68 -4.60
CA GLN A 6 10.02 7.26 -5.97
C GLN A 6 10.17 5.74 -6.16
N ILE A 7 11.24 5.14 -5.63
CA ILE A 7 11.42 3.68 -5.63
C ILE A 7 10.29 3.01 -4.82
N LEU A 8 9.96 3.52 -3.63
CA LEU A 8 8.85 3.02 -2.82
C LEU A 8 7.53 3.07 -3.60
N MET A 9 7.21 4.17 -4.27
CA MET A 9 5.99 4.31 -5.09
C MET A 9 5.94 3.29 -6.24
N LEU A 10 7.08 3.01 -6.87
CA LEU A 10 7.21 1.96 -7.90
C LEU A 10 6.91 0.57 -7.31
N PHE A 11 7.50 0.25 -6.16
CA PHE A 11 7.25 -1.03 -5.49
C PHE A 11 5.80 -1.16 -5.04
N VAL A 12 5.15 -0.09 -4.58
CA VAL A 12 3.71 -0.06 -4.27
C VAL A 12 2.86 -0.40 -5.49
N ALA A 13 3.17 0.19 -6.65
CA ALA A 13 2.46 -0.11 -7.89
C ALA A 13 2.67 -1.58 -8.31
N LEU A 14 3.89 -2.09 -8.18
CA LEU A 14 4.23 -3.49 -8.45
C LEU A 14 3.52 -4.44 -7.48
N GLY A 15 3.52 -4.15 -6.18
CA GLY A 15 2.85 -4.95 -5.14
C GLY A 15 1.35 -5.03 -5.37
N THR A 16 0.73 -3.90 -5.69
CA THR A 16 -0.70 -3.84 -6.07
C THR A 16 -0.99 -4.69 -7.32
N ALA A 17 -0.15 -4.59 -8.36
CA ALA A 17 -0.32 -5.39 -9.56
C ALA A 17 -0.14 -6.89 -9.29
N LEU A 18 0.89 -7.29 -8.53
CA LEU A 18 1.10 -8.67 -8.07
C LEU A 18 -0.10 -9.15 -7.27
N ARG A 19 -0.63 -8.34 -6.36
CA ARG A 19 -1.80 -8.67 -5.55
C ARG A 19 -3.03 -8.99 -6.40
N LEU A 20 -3.27 -8.21 -7.45
CA LEU A 20 -4.39 -8.40 -8.39
C LEU A 20 -4.25 -9.66 -9.25
N THR A 21 -3.02 -10.12 -9.51
CA THR A 21 -2.80 -11.29 -10.37
C THR A 21 -3.37 -12.59 -9.78
N PHE A 22 -3.49 -12.70 -8.45
CA PHE A 22 -4.05 -13.87 -7.73
C PHE A 22 -5.56 -14.07 -7.90
N GLU A 23 -6.24 -13.10 -8.48
CA GLU A 23 -7.67 -13.21 -8.74
C GLU A 23 -7.93 -14.15 -9.92
N ARG A 24 -8.88 -15.07 -9.75
CA ARG A 24 -9.17 -16.14 -10.72
C ARG A 24 -9.76 -15.64 -12.05
N GLY A 25 -9.95 -14.34 -12.22
CA GLY A 25 -10.52 -13.72 -13.42
C GLY A 25 -10.01 -12.31 -13.70
N TRP A 26 -10.63 -11.66 -14.68
CA TRP A 26 -10.34 -10.28 -15.07
C TRP A 26 -11.27 -9.24 -14.43
N ILE A 27 -12.35 -9.67 -13.78
CA ILE A 27 -13.37 -8.78 -13.22
C ILE A 27 -12.78 -7.89 -12.12
N LEU A 28 -12.05 -8.46 -11.15
CA LEU A 28 -11.49 -7.67 -10.05
C LEU A 28 -10.38 -6.71 -10.52
N PRO A 29 -9.39 -7.14 -11.34
CA PRO A 29 -8.41 -6.22 -11.91
C PRO A 29 -9.04 -5.10 -12.75
N LEU A 30 -10.08 -5.41 -13.53
CA LEU A 30 -10.79 -4.43 -14.34
C LEU A 30 -11.59 -3.45 -13.48
N LEU A 31 -12.30 -3.93 -12.47
CA LEU A 31 -13.02 -3.07 -11.53
C LEU A 31 -12.07 -2.14 -10.79
N PHE A 32 -10.97 -2.68 -10.26
CA PHE A 32 -9.98 -1.88 -9.54
C PHE A 32 -9.28 -0.88 -10.47
N GLY A 33 -8.87 -1.30 -11.67
CA GLY A 33 -8.31 -0.41 -12.68
C GLY A 33 -9.28 0.70 -13.07
N ALA A 34 -10.58 0.40 -13.21
CA ALA A 34 -11.62 1.38 -13.50
C ALA A 34 -11.79 2.38 -12.35
N VAL A 35 -11.81 1.91 -11.09
CA VAL A 35 -11.85 2.79 -9.91
C VAL A 35 -10.61 3.68 -9.85
N ALA A 36 -9.42 3.14 -10.11
CA ALA A 36 -8.18 3.91 -10.14
C ALA A 36 -8.19 4.97 -11.27
N SER A 37 -8.67 4.60 -12.44
CA SER A 37 -8.84 5.49 -13.59
C SER A 37 -9.84 6.61 -13.31
N VAL A 38 -11.00 6.29 -12.73
CA VAL A 38 -12.01 7.27 -12.30
C VAL A 38 -11.46 8.19 -11.22
N PHE A 39 -10.72 7.64 -10.25
CA PHE A 39 -10.04 8.43 -9.23
C PHE A 39 -9.13 9.48 -9.84
N VAL A 40 -8.22 9.07 -10.74
CA VAL A 40 -7.30 10.00 -11.44
C VAL A 40 -8.08 11.10 -12.16
N TYR A 41 -9.18 10.77 -12.83
CA TYR A 41 -9.99 11.78 -13.49
C TYR A 41 -10.67 12.73 -12.48
N LEU A 42 -11.28 12.21 -11.42
CA LEU A 42 -11.97 13.04 -10.43
C LEU A 42 -11.03 13.90 -9.58
N THR A 43 -9.79 13.45 -9.34
CA THR A 43 -8.82 14.18 -8.52
C THR A 43 -8.06 15.26 -9.28
N TYR A 44 -8.28 15.41 -10.59
CA TYR A 44 -7.56 16.40 -11.39
C TYR A 44 -7.68 17.84 -10.88
N PRO A 45 -8.85 18.34 -10.42
CA PRO A 45 -8.97 19.73 -9.98
C PRO A 45 -8.06 20.00 -8.77
N TYR A 46 -8.01 19.05 -7.85
CA TYR A 46 -7.11 19.13 -6.68
C TYR A 46 -5.63 19.01 -7.05
N ALA A 47 -5.30 18.21 -8.08
CA ALA A 47 -3.93 18.04 -8.54
C ALA A 47 -3.36 19.31 -9.21
N ILE A 48 -4.22 20.14 -9.83
CA ILE A 48 -3.82 21.43 -10.42
C ILE A 48 -3.43 22.45 -9.34
N GLU A 49 -4.09 22.40 -8.17
CA GLU A 49 -3.83 23.34 -7.06
C GLU A 49 -2.50 23.04 -6.35
N GLN A 50 -2.02 21.81 -6.39
CA GLN A 50 -0.73 21.43 -5.81
C GLN A 50 0.41 22.06 -6.59
N THR A 51 1.53 22.41 -5.98
CA THR A 51 2.73 22.85 -6.72
C THR A 51 3.86 21.82 -6.57
N LYS A 52 4.84 21.79 -7.49
CA LYS A 52 6.02 20.91 -7.36
C LYS A 52 6.76 21.12 -6.02
N THR A 53 6.85 22.37 -5.57
CA THR A 53 7.47 22.72 -4.28
C THR A 53 6.60 22.31 -3.09
N GLY A 54 5.27 22.35 -3.21
CA GLY A 54 4.34 21.85 -2.20
C GLY A 54 4.45 20.34 -1.99
N LEU A 55 4.50 19.55 -3.06
CA LEU A 55 4.69 18.09 -2.98
C LEU A 55 6.05 17.70 -2.39
N ALA A 56 7.12 18.39 -2.81
CA ALA A 56 8.43 18.22 -2.21
C ALA A 56 8.43 18.61 -0.72
N GLY A 57 7.67 19.65 -0.35
CA GLY A 57 7.43 20.05 1.03
C GLY A 57 6.76 18.95 1.85
N TYR A 58 5.71 18.30 1.31
CA TYR A 58 5.05 17.19 2.00
C TYR A 58 5.95 15.96 2.19
N ILE A 59 6.83 15.69 1.22
CA ILE A 59 7.82 14.60 1.32
C ILE A 59 8.95 14.97 2.30
N ALA A 60 9.30 16.25 2.43
CA ALA A 60 10.32 16.71 3.37
C ALA A 60 9.81 16.76 4.81
N GLU A 61 8.51 16.99 5.00
CA GLU A 61 7.87 17.14 6.29
C GLU A 61 7.92 15.82 7.09
N ARG A 62 8.63 15.86 8.22
CA ARG A 62 8.88 14.67 9.07
C ARG A 62 7.59 14.04 9.58
N SER A 63 6.66 14.87 10.06
CA SER A 63 5.39 14.39 10.64
C SER A 63 4.57 13.61 9.61
N LEU A 64 4.49 14.10 8.37
CA LEU A 64 3.78 13.43 7.28
C LEU A 64 4.46 12.12 6.86
N ARG A 65 5.80 12.07 6.84
CA ARG A 65 6.53 10.82 6.55
C ARG A 65 6.30 9.74 7.61
N GLU A 66 6.25 10.11 8.89
CA GLU A 66 5.95 9.17 9.98
C GLU A 66 4.53 8.61 9.85
N TYR A 67 3.52 9.45 9.56
CA TYR A 67 2.16 8.98 9.30
C TYR A 67 2.06 8.09 8.05
N ALA A 68 2.77 8.44 6.98
CA ALA A 68 2.84 7.63 5.78
C ALA A 68 3.46 6.26 6.07
N ALA A 69 4.52 6.18 6.86
CA ALA A 69 5.17 4.93 7.23
C ALA A 69 4.27 4.03 8.09
N ILE A 70 3.47 4.60 9.00
CA ILE A 70 2.44 3.86 9.75
C ILE A 70 1.40 3.28 8.79
N PHE A 71 0.92 4.09 7.85
CA PHE A 71 -0.09 3.65 6.87
C PHE A 71 0.46 2.56 5.93
N ILE A 72 1.71 2.71 5.49
CA ILE A 72 2.42 1.69 4.69
C ILE A 72 2.55 0.40 5.48
N SER A 73 2.96 0.47 6.75
CA SER A 73 3.10 -0.72 7.60
C SER A 73 1.79 -1.47 7.78
N LEU A 74 0.67 -0.73 7.88
CA LEU A 74 -0.67 -1.32 7.98
C LEU A 74 -1.09 -2.01 6.68
N ASP A 75 -0.90 -1.35 5.53
CA ASP A 75 -1.23 -1.91 4.20
C ASP A 75 -0.41 -3.19 3.94
N VAL A 76 0.90 -3.14 4.18
CA VAL A 76 1.79 -4.32 4.12
C VAL A 76 1.29 -5.44 5.02
N ALA A 77 0.92 -5.15 6.27
CA ALA A 77 0.45 -6.17 7.20
C ALA A 77 -0.83 -6.86 6.70
N LEU A 78 -1.74 -6.13 6.04
CA LEU A 78 -2.93 -6.68 5.41
C LEU A 78 -2.59 -7.58 4.22
N VAL A 79 -1.67 -7.15 3.35
CA VAL A 79 -1.26 -7.93 2.17
C VAL A 79 -0.49 -9.19 2.57
N VAL A 80 0.45 -9.08 3.52
CA VAL A 80 1.17 -10.24 4.07
C VAL A 80 0.20 -11.19 4.77
N GLY A 81 -0.76 -10.68 5.52
CA GLY A 81 -1.83 -11.47 6.13
C GLY A 81 -2.66 -12.24 5.08
N TYR A 82 -2.89 -11.65 3.91
CA TYR A 82 -3.56 -12.33 2.80
C TYR A 82 -2.73 -13.50 2.27
N SER A 83 -1.42 -13.30 2.08
CA SER A 83 -0.50 -14.34 1.62
C SER A 83 -0.51 -15.56 2.56
N PHE A 84 -0.47 -15.34 3.88
CA PHE A 84 -0.58 -16.42 4.86
C PHE A 84 -1.95 -17.12 4.86
N SER A 85 -3.04 -16.36 4.68
CA SER A 85 -4.40 -16.91 4.59
C SER A 85 -4.55 -17.86 3.40
N ARG A 86 -3.95 -17.51 2.26
CA ARG A 86 -3.89 -18.35 1.04
C ARG A 86 -3.12 -19.65 1.27
N LEU A 87 -1.97 -19.59 1.95
CA LEU A 87 -1.14 -20.77 2.25
C LEU A 87 -1.83 -21.74 3.22
N THR A 88 -2.50 -21.23 4.25
CA THR A 88 -3.01 -22.06 5.35
C THR A 88 -4.36 -22.74 5.01
N LYS A 89 -4.96 -22.46 3.85
CA LYS A 89 -6.30 -22.94 3.42
C LYS A 89 -7.31 -22.92 4.57
N ALA A 90 -8.01 -21.80 4.78
CA ALA A 90 -8.96 -21.67 5.89
C ALA A 90 -10.07 -22.76 5.88
N HIS A 91 -9.98 -23.73 6.81
CA HIS A 91 -10.98 -24.80 6.97
C HIS A 91 -12.21 -24.34 7.79
N THR A 92 -12.12 -23.24 8.53
CA THR A 92 -13.18 -22.70 9.38
C THR A 92 -14.04 -21.65 8.62
N PRO A 93 -15.38 -21.59 8.82
CA PRO A 93 -16.24 -20.56 8.21
C PRO A 93 -15.79 -19.12 8.50
N ARG A 94 -15.32 -18.83 9.73
CA ARG A 94 -14.74 -17.50 10.07
C ARG A 94 -13.47 -17.20 9.27
N GLY A 95 -12.62 -18.19 9.05
CA GLY A 95 -11.42 -18.03 8.24
C GLY A 95 -11.74 -17.77 6.76
N ARG A 96 -12.86 -18.32 6.24
CA ARG A 96 -13.35 -17.99 4.89
C ARG A 96 -13.80 -16.53 4.78
N VAL A 97 -14.54 -16.02 5.77
CA VAL A 97 -14.96 -14.61 5.78
C VAL A 97 -13.75 -13.68 5.84
N VAL A 98 -12.79 -13.95 6.74
CA VAL A 98 -11.54 -13.19 6.81
C VAL A 98 -10.80 -13.24 5.48
N SER A 99 -10.63 -14.43 4.88
CA SER A 99 -9.99 -14.56 3.58
C SER A 99 -10.71 -13.80 2.47
N LEU A 100 -12.05 -13.70 2.53
CA LEU A 100 -12.85 -12.95 1.55
C LEU A 100 -12.65 -11.44 1.70
N VAL A 101 -12.67 -10.93 2.94
CA VAL A 101 -12.41 -9.51 3.23
C VAL A 101 -11.01 -9.13 2.77
N LEU A 102 -10.00 -9.94 3.10
CA LEU A 102 -8.63 -9.69 2.64
C LEU A 102 -8.50 -9.85 1.12
N ARG A 103 -9.33 -10.68 0.49
CA ARG A 103 -9.37 -10.85 -0.96
C ARG A 103 -9.84 -9.57 -1.67
N LEU A 104 -10.82 -8.88 -1.08
CA LEU A 104 -11.39 -7.61 -1.56
C LEU A 104 -10.45 -6.41 -1.37
N TYR A 105 -9.33 -6.56 -0.66
CA TYR A 105 -8.34 -5.52 -0.44
C TYR A 105 -7.14 -5.68 -1.41
N PRO A 106 -7.13 -4.98 -2.55
CA PRO A 106 -6.02 -5.02 -3.50
C PRO A 106 -4.84 -4.10 -3.14
N GLY A 107 -5.00 -3.22 -2.14
CA GLY A 107 -4.01 -2.22 -1.72
C GLY A 107 -4.53 -0.79 -1.92
N VAL A 108 -4.45 0.05 -0.88
CA VAL A 108 -4.93 1.45 -0.93
C VAL A 108 -3.80 2.42 -1.27
N LEU A 109 -2.54 2.00 -1.07
CA LEU A 109 -1.37 2.81 -1.35
C LEU A 109 -1.22 3.22 -2.83
N LEU A 110 -1.89 2.56 -3.77
CA LEU A 110 -1.82 2.97 -5.18
C LEU A 110 -2.45 4.36 -5.43
N PHE A 111 -3.49 4.73 -4.70
CA PHE A 111 -4.19 6.02 -4.89
C PHE A 111 -3.29 7.24 -4.64
N PRO A 112 -2.57 7.37 -3.51
CA PRO A 112 -1.64 8.48 -3.31
C PRO A 112 -0.48 8.47 -4.33
N VAL A 113 -0.03 7.29 -4.79
CA VAL A 113 0.97 7.18 -5.87
C VAL A 113 0.45 7.78 -7.18
N LEU A 114 -0.78 7.43 -7.57
CA LEU A 114 -1.41 7.96 -8.77
C LEU A 114 -1.63 9.48 -8.68
N PHE A 115 -2.02 9.99 -7.51
CA PHE A 115 -2.17 11.42 -7.28
C PHE A 115 -0.84 12.19 -7.39
N TYR A 116 0.23 11.64 -6.83
CA TYR A 116 1.58 12.19 -6.97
C TYR A 116 2.03 12.22 -8.43
N LEU A 117 1.83 11.11 -9.15
CA LEU A 117 2.17 10.97 -10.56
C LEU A 117 1.39 11.99 -11.41
N GLN A 118 0.08 12.09 -11.20
CA GLN A 118 -0.80 13.03 -11.89
C GLN A 118 -0.34 14.47 -11.68
N SER A 119 -0.12 14.88 -10.43
CA SER A 119 0.33 16.23 -10.10
C SER A 119 1.67 16.53 -10.77
N THR A 120 2.62 15.60 -10.74
CA THR A 120 3.94 15.75 -11.37
C THR A 120 3.85 15.92 -12.89
N LEU A 121 2.98 15.14 -13.55
CA LEU A 121 2.77 15.19 -15.00
C LEU A 121 2.08 16.48 -15.46
N ILE A 122 1.09 16.97 -14.71
CA ILE A 122 0.41 18.23 -14.99
C ILE A 122 1.42 19.39 -15.04
N PHE A 123 2.38 19.42 -14.13
CA PHE A 123 3.45 20.43 -14.17
C PHE A 123 4.53 20.18 -15.23
N ALA A 124 4.75 18.92 -15.63
CA ALA A 124 5.78 18.59 -16.61
C ALA A 124 5.37 18.93 -18.05
N LEU A 125 4.08 19.09 -18.31
CA LEU A 125 3.51 19.37 -19.64
C LEU A 125 2.85 20.76 -19.68
N PRO A 126 3.63 21.86 -19.56
CA PRO A 126 3.07 23.20 -19.68
C PRO A 126 2.54 23.44 -21.10
N GLY A 127 1.33 23.99 -21.21
CA GLY A 127 0.71 24.36 -22.50
C GLY A 127 -0.26 23.34 -23.10
N VAL A 128 -0.51 22.21 -22.44
CA VAL A 128 -1.59 21.28 -22.79
C VAL A 128 -2.75 21.45 -21.81
N ASP A 129 -3.98 21.35 -22.29
CA ASP A 129 -5.16 21.39 -21.43
C ASP A 129 -5.08 20.32 -20.34
N PHE A 130 -5.19 20.74 -19.08
CA PHE A 130 -5.09 19.83 -17.92
C PHE A 130 -6.14 18.72 -17.93
N GLY A 131 -7.32 19.00 -18.51
CA GLY A 131 -8.36 17.99 -18.71
C GLY A 131 -7.93 16.89 -19.67
N VAL A 132 -7.24 17.24 -20.76
CA VAL A 132 -6.72 16.26 -21.74
C VAL A 132 -5.62 15.42 -21.12
N VAL A 133 -4.68 16.05 -20.39
CA VAL A 133 -3.61 15.34 -19.68
C VAL A 133 -4.19 14.34 -18.68
N SER A 134 -5.17 14.77 -17.89
CA SER A 134 -5.79 13.92 -16.86
C SER A 134 -6.63 12.80 -17.45
N LEU A 135 -7.30 13.04 -18.59
CA LEU A 135 -8.02 12.00 -19.33
C LEU A 135 -7.07 10.95 -19.90
N LEU A 136 -5.96 11.38 -20.52
CA LEU A 136 -4.94 10.47 -21.02
C LEU A 136 -4.28 9.66 -19.90
N LEU A 137 -4.00 10.29 -18.75
CA LEU A 137 -3.49 9.59 -17.58
C LEU A 137 -4.50 8.60 -17.01
N SER A 138 -5.77 8.98 -16.92
CA SER A 138 -6.84 8.11 -16.47
C SER A 138 -6.96 6.85 -17.33
N LEU A 139 -6.99 7.00 -18.66
CA LEU A 139 -6.98 5.86 -19.59
C LEU A 139 -5.66 5.07 -19.50
N GLY A 140 -4.54 5.77 -19.39
CA GLY A 140 -3.21 5.19 -19.21
C GLY A 140 -3.12 4.33 -17.96
N THR A 141 -3.68 4.76 -16.83
CA THR A 141 -3.72 4.01 -15.57
C THR A 141 -4.50 2.72 -15.73
N LEU A 142 -5.66 2.73 -16.40
CA LEU A 142 -6.44 1.54 -16.67
C LEU A 142 -5.62 0.51 -17.46
N VAL A 143 -5.03 0.97 -18.57
CA VAL A 143 -4.20 0.12 -19.45
C VAL A 143 -2.97 -0.38 -18.72
N LEU A 144 -2.31 0.47 -17.91
CA LEU A 144 -1.11 0.14 -17.17
C LEU A 144 -1.38 -0.93 -16.10
N VAL A 145 -2.44 -0.77 -15.31
CA VAL A 145 -2.82 -1.75 -14.28
C VAL A 145 -3.15 -3.10 -14.93
N LEU A 146 -3.97 -3.12 -15.98
CA LEU A 146 -4.32 -4.35 -16.68
C LEU A 146 -3.12 -4.98 -17.39
N GLY A 147 -2.27 -4.16 -18.02
CA GLY A 147 -1.06 -4.58 -18.70
C GLY A 147 -0.02 -5.17 -17.75
N LEU A 148 0.19 -4.55 -16.58
CA LEU A 148 1.05 -5.09 -15.52
C LEU A 148 0.53 -6.42 -15.00
N VAL A 149 -0.78 -6.54 -14.75
CA VAL A 149 -1.38 -7.80 -14.31
C VAL A 149 -1.21 -8.89 -15.38
N TYR A 150 -1.41 -8.55 -16.65
CA TYR A 150 -1.18 -9.47 -17.77
C TYR A 150 0.29 -9.91 -17.84
N LEU A 151 1.21 -8.95 -17.80
CA LEU A 151 2.64 -9.18 -17.89
C LEU A 151 3.15 -10.05 -16.72
N LEU A 152 2.68 -9.78 -15.50
CA LEU A 152 3.06 -10.55 -14.32
C LEU A 152 2.48 -11.97 -14.34
N ARG A 153 1.26 -12.16 -14.87
CA ARG A 153 0.71 -13.51 -15.09
C ARG A 153 1.49 -14.29 -16.14
N PHE A 154 2.01 -13.60 -17.15
CA PHE A 154 2.85 -14.20 -18.19
C PHE A 154 4.26 -14.54 -17.67
N LEU A 155 4.89 -13.63 -16.92
CA LEU A 155 6.25 -13.80 -16.41
C LEU A 155 6.32 -14.78 -15.23
N LEU A 156 5.28 -14.81 -14.37
CA LEU A 156 5.19 -15.65 -13.18
C LEU A 156 3.92 -16.52 -13.26
N PRO A 157 3.95 -17.61 -14.07
CA PRO A 157 2.78 -18.46 -14.26
C PRO A 157 2.43 -19.28 -13.00
N GLU A 158 3.44 -19.64 -12.20
CA GLU A 158 3.28 -20.43 -10.99
C GLU A 158 2.73 -19.58 -9.83
N GLU A 159 1.64 -20.05 -9.20
CA GLU A 159 1.00 -19.34 -8.09
C GLU A 159 1.90 -19.27 -6.85
N GLU A 160 2.71 -20.29 -6.59
CA GLU A 160 3.63 -20.37 -5.45
C GLU A 160 4.75 -19.34 -5.57
N LEU A 161 5.44 -19.29 -6.71
CA LEU A 161 6.48 -18.30 -7.00
C LEU A 161 5.93 -16.88 -6.90
N ARG A 162 4.72 -16.65 -7.41
CA ARG A 162 4.07 -15.34 -7.33
C ARG A 162 3.78 -14.93 -5.89
N LEU A 163 3.41 -15.87 -5.00
CA LEU A 163 3.18 -15.58 -3.58
C LEU A 163 4.49 -15.18 -2.89
N GLU A 164 5.58 -15.88 -3.20
CA GLU A 164 6.91 -15.54 -2.68
C GLU A 164 7.37 -14.15 -3.14
N VAL A 165 7.20 -13.85 -4.44
CA VAL A 165 7.54 -12.53 -4.98
C VAL A 165 6.67 -11.43 -4.37
N LEU A 166 5.36 -11.67 -4.19
CA LEU A 166 4.49 -10.73 -3.47
C LEU A 166 5.00 -10.48 -2.06
N PHE A 167 5.30 -11.54 -1.30
CA PHE A 167 5.81 -11.42 0.07
C PHE A 167 7.13 -10.63 0.13
N LEU A 168 8.05 -10.88 -0.80
CA LEU A 168 9.32 -10.18 -0.89
C LEU A 168 9.12 -8.71 -1.27
N VAL A 169 8.25 -8.40 -2.23
CA VAL A 169 7.90 -7.02 -2.61
C VAL A 169 7.29 -6.25 -1.44
N GLU A 170 6.37 -6.85 -0.70
CA GLU A 170 5.77 -6.24 0.50
C GLU A 170 6.79 -6.00 1.61
N LEU A 171 7.74 -6.93 1.80
CA LEU A 171 8.86 -6.72 2.72
C LEU A 171 9.74 -5.55 2.29
N PHE A 172 10.01 -5.41 0.99
CA PHE A 172 10.73 -4.26 0.45
C PHE A 172 9.98 -2.95 0.66
N ILE A 173 8.67 -2.91 0.40
CA ILE A 173 7.80 -1.74 0.66
C ILE A 173 7.89 -1.33 2.14
N PHE A 174 7.84 -2.30 3.05
CA PHE A 174 7.95 -2.05 4.48
C PHE A 174 9.30 -1.44 4.87
N ILE A 175 10.41 -2.06 4.42
CA ILE A 175 11.76 -1.57 4.72
C ILE A 175 11.96 -0.17 4.13
N LEU A 176 11.56 0.05 2.88
CA LEU A 176 11.63 1.36 2.23
C LEU A 176 10.75 2.40 2.92
N GLY A 177 9.57 2.02 3.41
CA GLY A 177 8.69 2.89 4.19
C GLY A 177 9.35 3.34 5.51
N ILE A 178 10.02 2.42 6.21
CA ILE A 178 10.80 2.75 7.42
C ILE A 178 11.96 3.68 7.07
N ILE A 179 12.76 3.35 6.05
CA ILE A 179 13.91 4.16 5.63
C ILE A 179 13.45 5.57 5.22
N ALA A 180 12.35 5.66 4.47
CA ALA A 180 11.78 6.93 4.06
C ALA A 180 11.32 7.77 5.26
N SER A 181 10.86 7.14 6.34
CA SER A 181 10.45 7.85 7.56
C SER A 181 11.60 8.44 8.36
N VAL A 182 12.80 7.88 8.26
CA VAL A 182 13.94 8.31 9.07
C VAL A 182 14.56 9.55 8.46
N ASP A 183 14.69 10.60 9.27
CA ASP A 183 15.31 11.84 8.85
C ASP A 183 16.85 11.74 8.88
N GLU A 184 17.53 12.26 7.85
CA GLU A 184 19.00 12.22 7.74
C GLU A 184 19.69 13.04 8.86
N THR A 185 18.95 13.96 9.47
CA THR A 185 19.37 14.85 10.57
C THR A 185 19.64 14.14 11.90
N ILE A 186 19.14 12.90 12.07
CA ILE A 186 19.41 12.07 13.27
C ILE A 186 20.90 11.69 13.38
N ARG A 187 21.69 11.82 12.30
CA ARG A 187 23.14 11.52 12.34
C ARG A 187 23.99 12.51 13.12
N THR A 188 23.49 13.69 13.53
CA THR A 188 24.36 14.74 14.10
C THR A 188 23.81 15.53 15.31
N ALA A 189 22.74 15.11 15.97
CA ALA A 189 22.32 15.76 17.22
C ALA A 189 21.95 14.73 18.29
N PRO A 190 22.65 14.67 19.45
CA PRO A 190 22.09 14.06 20.64
C PRO A 190 21.01 15.01 21.17
N GLU A 191 19.87 15.05 20.50
CA GLU A 191 18.70 15.74 21.04
C GLU A 191 18.23 14.92 22.25
N GLN A 192 18.38 15.49 23.43
CA GLN A 192 17.77 15.00 24.67
C GLN A 192 16.25 15.21 24.57
N SER A 193 15.58 14.48 23.69
CA SER A 193 14.13 14.43 23.66
C SER A 193 13.67 13.70 24.93
N PRO A 194 12.90 14.35 25.83
CA PRO A 194 12.37 13.67 27.01
C PRO A 194 11.52 12.48 26.54
N ILE A 195 11.70 11.32 27.17
CA ILE A 195 10.96 10.10 26.85
C ILE A 195 9.47 10.45 26.84
N GLN A 196 8.83 10.33 25.67
CA GLN A 196 7.39 10.54 25.53
C GLN A 196 6.65 9.34 26.13
N TRP A 197 6.55 9.30 27.46
CA TRP A 197 5.88 8.24 28.23
C TRP A 197 4.46 7.96 27.77
N ARG A 198 3.74 8.99 27.27
CA ARG A 198 2.40 8.82 26.68
C ARG A 198 2.43 7.96 25.41
N GLY A 199 3.39 8.21 24.51
CA GLY A 199 3.58 7.41 23.29
C GLY A 199 3.99 5.98 23.62
N LEU A 200 4.90 5.80 24.59
CA LEU A 200 5.32 4.49 25.06
C LEU A 200 4.16 3.70 25.70
N ALA A 201 3.36 4.35 26.55
CA ALA A 201 2.21 3.73 27.18
C ALA A 201 1.16 3.32 26.13
N LEU A 202 0.86 4.20 25.17
CA LEU A 202 -0.09 3.91 24.09
C LEU A 202 0.36 2.72 23.23
N THR A 203 1.61 2.73 22.78
CA THR A 203 2.17 1.63 21.97
C THR A 203 2.19 0.31 22.75
N THR A 204 2.54 0.35 24.04
CA THR A 204 2.51 -0.83 24.92
C THR A 204 1.10 -1.37 25.10
N VAL A 205 0.10 -0.50 25.30
CA VAL A 205 -1.31 -0.90 25.43
C VAL A 205 -1.82 -1.53 24.15
N VAL A 206 -1.55 -0.91 22.99
CA VAL A 206 -1.96 -1.47 21.69
C VAL A 206 -1.29 -2.82 21.45
N ALA A 207 0.01 -2.95 21.73
CA ALA A 207 0.73 -4.21 21.62
C ALA A 207 0.12 -5.29 22.53
N LEU A 208 -0.24 -4.94 23.76
CA LEU A 208 -0.83 -5.86 24.73
C LEU A 208 -2.24 -6.30 24.30
N ILE A 209 -3.05 -5.39 23.76
CA ILE A 209 -4.36 -5.72 23.20
C ILE A 209 -4.20 -6.69 22.01
N CYS A 210 -3.32 -6.37 21.06
CA CYS A 210 -3.04 -7.24 19.91
C CYS A 210 -2.54 -8.62 20.36
N PHE A 211 -1.67 -8.68 21.37
CA PHE A 211 -1.17 -9.93 21.93
C PHE A 211 -2.28 -10.76 22.60
N VAL A 212 -3.12 -10.12 23.43
CA VAL A 212 -4.25 -10.77 24.09
C VAL A 212 -5.23 -11.30 23.04
N VAL A 213 -5.62 -10.48 22.07
CA VAL A 213 -6.52 -10.90 20.98
C VAL A 213 -5.89 -12.06 20.20
N GLY A 214 -4.62 -11.94 19.81
CA GLY A 214 -3.88 -12.97 19.08
C GLY A 214 -3.72 -14.28 19.86
N TYR A 215 -3.58 -14.22 21.20
CA TYR A 215 -3.40 -15.39 22.05
C TYR A 215 -4.72 -16.07 22.42
N PHE A 216 -5.76 -15.29 22.73
CA PHE A 216 -7.05 -15.82 23.16
C PHE A 216 -7.96 -16.22 21.99
N ALA A 217 -7.86 -15.57 20.83
CA ALA A 217 -8.63 -15.95 19.64
C ALA A 217 -8.46 -17.43 19.25
N PRO A 218 -7.23 -17.99 19.15
CA PRO A 218 -7.05 -19.41 18.84
C PRO A 218 -7.42 -20.34 20.01
N ARG A 219 -7.28 -19.90 21.26
CA ARG A 219 -7.67 -20.71 22.44
C ARG A 219 -9.18 -20.85 22.57
N ILE A 220 -9.93 -19.76 22.51
CA ILE A 220 -11.40 -19.76 22.56
C ILE A 220 -11.98 -20.54 21.38
N HIS A 221 -11.34 -20.44 20.21
CA HIS A 221 -11.71 -21.23 19.04
C HIS A 221 -11.51 -22.74 19.24
N ARG A 222 -10.49 -23.18 19.98
CA ARG A 222 -10.27 -24.61 20.27
C ARG A 222 -11.28 -25.15 21.29
N THR A 223 -11.62 -24.39 22.32
CA THR A 223 -12.61 -24.81 23.34
C THR A 223 -14.04 -24.86 22.81
N LEU A 224 -14.42 -24.00 21.85
CA LEU A 224 -15.75 -24.03 21.24
C LEU A 224 -15.94 -25.18 20.22
N ARG A 225 -14.86 -25.82 19.75
CA ARG A 225 -14.92 -26.95 18.80
C ARG A 225 -14.85 -28.33 19.48
N SER A 226 -14.62 -28.38 20.80
CA SER A 226 -14.59 -29.61 21.60
C SER A 226 -15.87 -29.85 22.42
N LYS A 227 -16.95 -29.11 22.11
CA LYS A 227 -18.33 -29.39 22.51
C LYS A 227 -19.14 -29.62 21.24
#